data_AF-A0A645ET56-F1
#
_entry.id   AF-A0A645ET56-F1
#
_cell.length_a   1.000
_cell.length_b   1.000
_cell.length_c   1.000
_cell.angle_alpha   90.00
_cell.angle_beta   90.00
_cell.angle_gamma   90.00
#
_symmetry.space_group_name_H-M   'P 1'
#
loop_
_entity.id
_entity.type
_entity.pdbx_description
1 polymer ?
#
loop_
_entity_poly.entity_id
_entity_poly.type
_entity_poly.pdbx_seq_one_letter_code
_entity_poly.pdbx_strand_id
1 'polypeptide(L)'
;MKATAGGEFETYTKLVADKPFYFTDRLSGETRKFYTADGLVKENGTTTVPKEGVYRITLDFNTGASTYTLIERIGFFFSPENTILFDLPYIGNGVFKATKKTVTFKQEGWGRDERYKFRMFIKGNGGNGETQELEWGTLNQTDSRPNATTPESYYYLKLVNPTQWDNKWKLMGDFDGVAADYTIYLQADTPYTHSISK
;
A
#
# COMPACT_ATOMS: atom_id res chain seq x y z
N MET A 1 12.81 -4.58 6.53
CA MET A 1 11.67 -3.63 6.63
C MET A 1 12.08 -2.33 5.95
N LYS A 2 11.14 -1.51 5.46
CA LYS A 2 11.48 -0.22 4.87
C LYS A 2 11.83 0.76 5.99
N ALA A 3 12.97 1.45 5.92
CA ALA A 3 13.24 2.59 6.79
C ALA A 3 12.43 3.81 6.32
N THR A 4 11.63 4.40 7.20
CA THR A 4 10.82 5.60 6.90
C THR A 4 11.47 6.87 7.44
N ALA A 5 12.24 6.74 8.51
CA ALA A 5 13.12 7.76 9.09
C ALA A 5 14.25 7.07 9.86
N GLY A 6 15.18 7.85 10.44
CA GLY A 6 16.21 7.29 11.31
C GLY A 6 15.59 6.58 12.53
N GLY A 7 15.77 5.25 12.63
CA GLY A 7 15.22 4.45 13.72
C GLY A 7 13.75 4.00 13.53
N GLU A 8 13.09 4.41 12.45
CA GLU A 8 11.68 4.08 12.17
C GLU A 8 11.56 3.16 10.95
N PHE A 9 10.77 2.10 11.08
CA PHE A 9 10.61 1.08 10.07
C PHE A 9 9.16 0.70 9.85
N GLU A 10 8.80 0.37 8.61
CA GLU A 10 7.49 -0.19 8.28
C GLU A 10 7.56 -1.41 7.35
N THR A 11 6.52 -2.25 7.38
CA THR A 11 6.36 -3.37 6.46
C THR A 11 4.90 -3.74 6.23
N TYR A 12 4.62 -4.36 5.09
CA TYR A 12 3.31 -4.85 4.64
C TYR A 12 3.38 -6.36 4.43
N THR A 13 2.84 -7.13 5.37
CA THR A 13 2.99 -8.59 5.37
C THR A 13 1.74 -9.32 5.81
N LYS A 14 1.52 -10.52 5.25
CA LYS A 14 0.48 -11.42 5.73
C LYS A 14 0.97 -12.14 6.98
N LEU A 15 0.19 -12.07 8.05
CA LEU A 15 0.40 -12.82 9.29
C LEU A 15 -0.70 -13.87 9.43
N VAL A 16 -0.34 -15.03 9.96
CA VAL A 16 -1.28 -16.12 10.30
C VAL A 16 -1.64 -15.97 11.78
N ALA A 17 -2.92 -16.14 12.11
CA ALA A 17 -3.39 -16.05 13.50
C ALA A 17 -2.59 -17.00 14.40
N ASP A 18 -2.20 -16.49 15.57
CA ASP A 18 -1.51 -17.22 16.65
C ASP A 18 -0.17 -17.87 16.26
N LYS A 19 0.32 -17.64 15.04
CA LYS A 19 1.62 -18.14 14.60
C LYS A 19 2.74 -17.21 15.09
N PRO A 20 3.71 -17.71 15.91
CA PRO A 20 4.79 -16.88 16.41
C PRO A 20 5.70 -16.36 15.29
N PHE A 21 6.10 -15.10 15.39
CA PHE A 21 7.10 -14.47 14.53
C PHE A 21 7.99 -13.51 15.33
N TYR A 22 9.07 -13.04 14.71
CA TYR A 22 9.98 -12.04 15.25
C TYR A 22 10.56 -11.20 14.10
N PHE A 23 11.15 -10.06 14.44
CA PHE A 23 11.87 -9.18 13.53
C PHE A 23 13.37 -9.35 13.72
N THR A 24 14.15 -9.07 12.67
CA THR A 24 15.61 -9.10 12.73
C THR A 24 16.20 -7.77 12.25
N ASP A 25 17.38 -7.40 12.78
CA ASP A 25 18.12 -6.21 12.34
C ASP A 25 18.79 -6.36 10.97
N ARG A 26 18.83 -7.57 10.42
CA ARG A 26 19.44 -7.89 9.13
C ARG A 26 18.84 -9.16 8.52
N LEU A 27 19.12 -9.38 7.23
CA LEU A 27 18.59 -10.53 6.47
C LEU A 27 19.46 -11.79 6.57
N SER A 28 20.73 -11.67 6.95
CA SER A 28 21.69 -12.79 6.98
C SER A 28 22.76 -12.61 8.07
N GLY A 29 23.43 -13.72 8.41
CA GLY A 29 24.44 -13.77 9.48
C GLY A 29 23.83 -13.82 10.88
N GLU A 30 24.63 -13.51 11.90
CA GLU A 30 24.14 -13.37 13.27
C GLU A 30 23.25 -12.14 13.38
N THR A 31 21.99 -12.36 13.78
CA THR A 31 20.94 -11.33 13.80
C THR A 31 20.48 -11.10 15.23
N ARG A 32 20.21 -9.84 15.58
CA ARG A 32 19.44 -9.53 16.80
C ARG A 32 17.97 -9.79 16.52
N LYS A 33 17.28 -10.37 17.50
CA LYS A 33 15.85 -10.70 17.40
C LYS A 33 15.04 -9.72 18.23
N PHE A 34 14.01 -9.17 17.60
CA PHE A 34 13.06 -8.27 18.23
C PHE A 34 11.66 -8.84 18.13
N TYR A 35 10.84 -8.53 19.12
CA TYR A 35 9.42 -8.82 19.14
C TYR A 35 8.68 -7.61 19.68
N THR A 36 7.35 -7.66 19.63
CA THR A 36 6.50 -6.60 20.17
C THR A 36 5.53 -7.15 21.21
N ALA A 37 5.38 -6.44 22.32
CA ALA A 37 4.37 -6.73 23.34
C ALA A 37 3.90 -5.41 23.97
N ASP A 38 2.60 -5.32 24.23
CA ASP A 38 1.98 -4.13 24.85
C ASP A 38 2.24 -2.83 24.07
N GLY A 39 2.30 -2.94 22.73
CA GLY A 39 2.62 -1.81 21.86
C GLY A 39 4.10 -1.40 21.87
N LEU A 40 4.99 -2.18 22.49
CA LEU A 40 6.42 -1.86 22.62
C LEU A 40 7.31 -2.88 21.92
N VAL A 41 8.42 -2.41 21.34
CA VAL A 41 9.52 -3.23 20.81
C VAL A 41 10.40 -3.74 21.95
N LYS A 42 10.67 -5.04 21.97
CA LYS A 42 11.45 -5.76 22.99
C LYS A 42 12.44 -6.73 22.31
N GLU A 43 13.48 -7.18 23.03
CA GLU A 43 14.48 -8.11 22.50
C GLU A 43 14.26 -9.57 22.92
N ASN A 44 14.72 -10.51 22.09
CA ASN A 44 14.82 -11.94 22.42
C ASN A 44 13.48 -12.61 22.79
N GLY A 45 12.51 -12.56 21.87
CA GLY A 45 11.21 -13.21 22.03
C GLY A 45 10.47 -13.36 20.71
N THR A 46 9.17 -13.64 20.80
CA THR A 46 8.27 -13.76 19.65
C THR A 46 6.95 -13.06 19.92
N THR A 47 6.27 -12.65 18.86
CA THR A 47 4.93 -12.06 18.88
C THR A 47 3.97 -12.94 18.09
N THR A 48 2.69 -12.87 18.43
CA THR A 48 1.59 -13.38 17.63
C THR A 48 0.59 -12.26 17.34
N VAL A 49 -0.28 -12.47 16.36
CA VAL A 49 -1.49 -11.64 16.16
C VAL A 49 -2.72 -12.53 16.28
N PRO A 50 -3.83 -12.05 16.85
CA PRO A 50 -5.02 -12.87 17.07
C PRO A 50 -5.85 -13.08 15.80
N LYS A 51 -5.60 -12.30 14.73
CA LYS A 51 -6.34 -12.35 13.48
C LYS A 51 -5.38 -12.57 12.33
N GLU A 52 -5.74 -13.50 11.44
CA GLU A 52 -5.04 -13.67 10.18
C GLU A 52 -5.40 -12.51 9.25
N GLY A 53 -4.40 -11.97 8.55
CA GLY A 53 -4.62 -10.88 7.63
C GLY A 53 -3.33 -10.23 7.14
N VAL A 54 -3.47 -9.23 6.29
CA VAL A 54 -2.35 -8.40 5.85
C VAL A 54 -2.24 -7.21 6.80
N TYR A 55 -1.06 -7.00 7.35
CA TYR A 55 -0.81 -5.93 8.31
C TYR A 55 0.20 -4.94 7.75
N ARG A 56 -0.08 -3.65 7.95
CA ARG A 56 0.95 -2.62 8.05
C ARG A 56 1.48 -2.64 9.49
N ILE A 57 2.77 -2.91 9.64
CA ILE A 57 3.44 -2.94 10.95
C ILE A 57 4.47 -1.81 10.97
N THR A 58 4.46 -0.99 12.01
CA THR A 58 5.50 0.02 12.25
C THR A 58 6.28 -0.29 13.51
N LEU A 59 7.59 -0.08 13.46
CA LEU A 59 8.50 -0.16 14.61
C LEU A 59 9.28 1.15 14.69
N ASP A 60 9.25 1.80 15.84
CA ASP A 60 10.05 2.98 16.14
C ASP A 60 11.02 2.64 17.27
N PHE A 61 12.30 2.53 16.95
CA PHE A 61 13.36 2.23 17.90
C PHE A 61 13.82 3.45 18.71
N ASN A 62 13.41 4.67 18.33
CA ASN A 62 13.70 5.87 19.10
C ASN A 62 12.80 5.94 20.35
N THR A 63 11.54 5.57 20.20
CA THR A 63 10.55 5.58 21.30
C THR A 63 10.27 4.19 21.87
N GLY A 64 10.65 3.14 21.14
CA GLY A 64 10.28 1.76 21.43
C GLY A 64 8.84 1.42 21.02
N ALA A 65 8.11 2.29 20.31
CA ALA A 65 6.73 2.06 19.94
C ALA A 65 6.58 1.06 18.79
N SER A 66 5.47 0.32 18.78
CA SER A 66 5.08 -0.56 17.69
C SER A 66 3.57 -0.47 17.42
N THR A 67 3.19 -0.56 16.14
CA THR A 67 1.78 -0.55 15.75
C THR A 67 1.46 -1.65 14.75
N TYR A 68 0.23 -2.17 14.84
CA TYR A 68 -0.32 -3.16 13.92
C TYR A 68 -1.65 -2.63 13.38
N THR A 69 -1.67 -2.34 12.09
CA THR A 69 -2.84 -1.88 11.37
C THR A 69 -3.25 -2.96 10.37
N LEU A 70 -4.43 -3.56 10.56
CA LEU A 70 -4.97 -4.55 9.63
C LEU A 70 -5.41 -3.84 8.35
N ILE A 71 -5.00 -4.37 7.20
CA ILE A 71 -5.47 -3.94 5.88
C ILE A 71 -6.58 -4.88 5.46
N GLU A 72 -7.80 -4.36 5.36
CA GLU A 72 -8.96 -5.15 4.98
C GLU A 72 -9.03 -5.34 3.46
N ARG A 73 -8.76 -4.27 2.70
CA ARG A 73 -8.64 -4.30 1.24
C ARG A 73 -7.95 -3.07 0.69
N ILE A 74 -7.44 -3.18 -0.53
CA ILE A 74 -7.03 -2.06 -1.37
C ILE A 74 -7.80 -2.17 -2.69
N GLY A 75 -8.38 -1.08 -3.15
CA GLY A 75 -9.14 -1.02 -4.40
C GLY A 75 -8.68 0.09 -5.33
N PHE A 76 -8.85 -0.13 -6.63
CA PHE A 76 -8.63 0.89 -7.66
C PHE A 76 -9.78 1.90 -7.59
N PHE A 77 -9.48 3.11 -7.14
CA PHE A 77 -10.44 4.19 -7.03
C PHE A 77 -10.41 5.06 -8.29
N PHE A 78 -11.55 5.15 -8.96
CA PHE A 78 -11.73 5.92 -10.18
C PHE A 78 -12.41 7.25 -9.87
N SER A 79 -11.61 8.32 -9.84
CA SER A 79 -12.04 9.66 -9.44
C SER A 79 -13.27 10.19 -10.21
N PRO A 80 -13.38 9.99 -11.53
CA PRO A 80 -14.51 10.52 -12.32
C PRO A 80 -15.88 9.97 -11.91
N GLU A 81 -15.92 8.77 -11.35
CA GLU A 81 -17.14 8.11 -10.87
C GLU A 81 -17.25 8.08 -9.35
N ASN A 82 -16.23 8.56 -8.63
CA ASN A 82 -16.15 8.52 -7.18
C ASN A 82 -16.39 7.10 -6.60
N THR A 83 -15.87 6.08 -7.28
CA THR A 83 -16.13 4.67 -6.94
C THR A 83 -14.87 3.81 -7.01
N ILE A 84 -14.92 2.66 -6.36
CA ILE A 84 -13.89 1.62 -6.49
C ILE A 84 -14.37 0.63 -7.54
N LEU A 85 -13.59 0.43 -8.60
CA LEU A 85 -13.95 -0.45 -9.70
C LEU A 85 -13.63 -1.92 -9.43
N PHE A 86 -12.53 -2.18 -8.72
CA PHE A 86 -12.11 -3.53 -8.34
C PHE A 86 -11.08 -3.49 -7.22
N ASP A 87 -10.98 -4.59 -6.48
CA ASP A 87 -9.95 -4.78 -5.45
C ASP A 87 -8.64 -5.33 -6.04
N LEU A 88 -7.52 -5.05 -5.37
CA LEU A 88 -6.19 -5.59 -5.62
C LEU A 88 -5.84 -6.56 -4.49
N PRO A 89 -6.00 -7.87 -4.69
CA PRO A 89 -5.60 -8.89 -3.71
C PRO A 89 -4.11 -8.82 -3.36
N TYR A 90 -3.77 -9.13 -2.12
CA TYR A 90 -2.38 -9.31 -1.69
C TYR A 90 -1.82 -10.62 -2.24
N ILE A 91 -0.67 -10.55 -2.92
CA ILE A 91 -0.01 -11.72 -3.54
C ILE A 91 1.30 -12.11 -2.85
N GLY A 92 1.67 -11.44 -1.76
CA GLY A 92 2.90 -11.71 -1.01
C GLY A 92 3.92 -10.57 -1.08
N ASN A 93 4.88 -10.56 -0.15
CA ASN A 93 6.05 -9.66 -0.13
C ASN A 93 5.73 -8.16 -0.35
N GLY A 94 4.62 -7.68 0.22
CA GLY A 94 4.23 -6.26 0.11
C GLY A 94 3.57 -5.91 -1.23
N VAL A 95 3.18 -6.90 -2.04
CA VAL A 95 2.62 -6.68 -3.38
C VAL A 95 1.12 -6.95 -3.39
N PHE A 96 0.36 -6.02 -3.97
CA PHE A 96 -1.07 -6.15 -4.23
C PHE A 96 -1.31 -6.07 -5.73
N LYS A 97 -2.06 -7.01 -6.31
CA LYS A 97 -2.21 -7.13 -7.76
C LYS A 97 -3.60 -7.55 -8.19
N ALA A 98 -4.22 -6.76 -9.07
CA ALA A 98 -5.38 -7.17 -9.86
C ALA A 98 -4.93 -7.50 -11.30
N THR A 99 -5.46 -8.58 -11.88
CA THR A 99 -5.11 -9.00 -13.25
C THR A 99 -6.26 -8.83 -14.22
N LYS A 100 -5.92 -8.50 -15.48
CA LYS A 100 -6.87 -8.41 -16.61
C LYS A 100 -8.15 -7.61 -16.28
N LYS A 101 -8.00 -6.48 -15.59
CA LYS A 101 -9.10 -5.56 -15.31
C LYS A 101 -9.18 -4.50 -16.41
N THR A 102 -10.39 -4.14 -16.77
CA THR A 102 -10.64 -3.10 -17.77
C THR A 102 -11.18 -1.86 -17.07
N VAL A 103 -10.58 -0.71 -17.35
CA VAL A 103 -11.11 0.60 -16.95
C VAL A 103 -11.53 1.33 -18.22
N THR A 104 -12.82 1.65 -18.31
CA THR A 104 -13.33 2.53 -19.36
C THR A 104 -13.28 3.95 -18.84
N PHE A 105 -12.62 4.84 -19.57
CA PHE A 105 -12.54 6.24 -19.15
C PHE A 105 -13.95 6.84 -19.15
N LYS A 106 -14.17 7.87 -18.34
CA LYS A 106 -15.49 8.51 -18.30
C LYS A 106 -15.59 9.56 -19.38
N GLN A 107 -16.67 9.57 -20.15
CA GLN A 107 -16.94 10.68 -21.07
C GLN A 107 -17.39 11.89 -20.27
N GLU A 108 -16.66 13.00 -20.43
CA GLU A 108 -16.96 14.31 -19.86
C GLU A 108 -17.18 15.31 -21.00
N GLY A 109 -17.75 16.49 -20.70
CA GLY A 109 -17.96 17.55 -21.71
C GLY A 109 -16.67 18.08 -22.36
N TRP A 110 -15.52 17.80 -21.76
CA TRP A 110 -14.19 18.26 -22.17
C TRP A 110 -13.27 17.13 -22.66
N GLY A 111 -13.74 15.88 -22.68
CA GLY A 111 -12.94 14.72 -23.12
C GLY A 111 -13.16 13.47 -22.30
N ARG A 112 -12.22 12.53 -22.38
CA ARG A 112 -12.21 11.29 -21.58
C ARG A 112 -11.42 11.54 -20.29
N ASP A 113 -12.01 11.31 -19.11
CA ASP A 113 -11.33 11.41 -17.82
C ASP A 113 -10.86 10.02 -17.35
N GLU A 114 -9.59 9.97 -16.98
CA GLU A 114 -8.83 8.77 -16.66
C GLU A 114 -8.17 8.82 -15.27
N ARG A 115 -8.60 9.76 -14.41
CA ARG A 115 -7.98 9.99 -13.11
C ARG A 115 -8.24 8.86 -12.11
N TYR A 116 -7.19 8.42 -11.41
CA TYR A 116 -7.29 7.31 -10.46
C TYR A 116 -6.33 7.42 -9.29
N LYS A 117 -6.62 6.61 -8.25
CA LYS A 117 -5.84 6.36 -7.04
C LYS A 117 -6.06 4.92 -6.56
N PHE A 118 -5.44 4.55 -5.45
CA PHE A 118 -5.77 3.31 -4.76
C PHE A 118 -6.30 3.61 -3.36
N ARG A 119 -7.52 3.18 -3.07
CA ARG A 119 -8.16 3.37 -1.76
C ARG A 119 -7.95 2.14 -0.89
N MET A 120 -7.46 2.36 0.33
CA MET A 120 -7.14 1.32 1.30
C MET A 120 -8.08 1.44 2.51
N PHE A 121 -8.62 0.31 2.94
CA PHE A 121 -9.46 0.21 4.12
C PHE A 121 -8.66 -0.50 5.20
N ILE A 122 -8.61 0.12 6.38
CA ILE A 122 -7.80 -0.36 7.48
C ILE A 122 -8.58 -0.41 8.79
N LYS A 123 -8.11 -1.25 9.71
CA LYS A 123 -8.55 -1.27 11.10
C LYS A 123 -7.33 -1.17 12.01
N GLY A 124 -7.30 -0.12 12.83
CA GLY A 124 -6.30 0.04 13.88
C GLY A 124 -6.46 -0.99 15.02
N ASN A 125 -5.62 -0.87 16.05
CA ASN A 125 -5.64 -1.74 17.23
C ASN A 125 -5.63 -3.24 16.87
N GLY A 126 -4.71 -3.65 15.97
CA GLY A 126 -4.59 -5.04 15.54
C GLY A 126 -5.79 -5.60 14.75
N GLY A 127 -6.71 -4.74 14.31
CA GLY A 127 -7.94 -5.12 13.60
C GLY A 127 -9.23 -4.94 14.41
N ASN A 128 -9.14 -4.47 15.66
CA ASN A 128 -10.28 -4.29 16.56
C ASN A 128 -10.87 -2.86 16.54
N GLY A 129 -10.20 -1.89 15.92
CA GLY A 129 -10.73 -0.54 15.76
C GLY A 129 -11.87 -0.45 14.75
N GLU A 130 -12.37 0.76 14.49
CA GLU A 130 -13.30 1.01 13.38
C GLU A 130 -12.59 0.95 12.02
N THR A 131 -13.38 0.74 10.97
CA THR A 131 -12.87 0.84 9.60
C THR A 131 -12.54 2.29 9.29
N GLN A 132 -11.32 2.52 8.80
CA GLN A 132 -10.85 3.82 8.34
C GLN A 132 -10.41 3.71 6.89
N GLU A 133 -10.58 4.80 6.15
CA GLU A 133 -10.14 4.90 4.76
C GLU A 133 -8.87 5.75 4.67
N LEU A 134 -7.90 5.27 3.89
CA LEU A 134 -6.73 6.00 3.44
C LEU A 134 -6.58 5.83 1.93
N GLU A 135 -5.75 6.64 1.30
CA GLU A 135 -5.40 6.47 -0.11
C GLU A 135 -3.90 6.39 -0.31
N TRP A 136 -3.49 5.50 -1.21
CA TRP A 136 -2.21 5.63 -1.90
C TRP A 136 -2.41 6.57 -3.06
N GLY A 137 -1.86 7.78 -2.91
CA GLY A 137 -1.87 8.83 -3.92
C GLY A 137 -0.45 9.18 -4.38
N THR A 138 -0.35 10.05 -5.38
CA THR A 138 0.95 10.43 -5.94
C THR A 138 1.83 11.15 -4.93
N LEU A 139 3.05 10.64 -4.75
CA LEU A 139 4.10 11.34 -4.01
C LEU A 139 4.45 12.65 -4.72
N ASN A 140 4.54 12.61 -6.06
CA ASN A 140 4.94 13.73 -6.91
C ASN A 140 3.70 14.27 -7.64
N GLN A 141 3.23 15.46 -7.24
CA GLN A 141 1.99 16.03 -7.79
C GLN A 141 2.02 16.09 -9.32
N THR A 142 0.90 15.70 -9.94
CA THR A 142 0.76 15.66 -11.39
C THR A 142 -0.71 15.87 -11.80
N ASP A 143 -0.89 16.40 -13.01
CA ASP A 143 -2.15 16.28 -13.76
C ASP A 143 -1.89 15.88 -15.22
N SER A 144 -0.69 15.37 -15.52
CA SER A 144 -0.30 14.96 -16.86
C SER A 144 -0.54 13.46 -17.05
N ARG A 145 -1.00 13.09 -18.24
CA ARG A 145 -1.07 11.70 -18.69
C ARG A 145 0.36 11.16 -18.87
N PRO A 146 0.67 9.94 -18.38
CA PRO A 146 1.97 9.34 -18.62
C PRO A 146 2.09 8.87 -20.07
N ASN A 147 3.33 8.59 -20.47
CA ASN A 147 3.71 8.02 -21.76
C ASN A 147 4.90 7.06 -21.57
N ALA A 148 5.38 6.46 -22.66
CA ALA A 148 6.48 5.49 -22.62
C ALA A 148 7.81 6.03 -22.05
N THR A 149 8.01 7.34 -22.03
CA THR A 149 9.23 7.98 -21.50
C THR A 149 9.01 8.65 -20.14
N THR A 150 7.87 8.40 -19.50
CA THR A 150 7.57 8.99 -18.19
C THR A 150 8.51 8.40 -17.13
N PRO A 151 9.16 9.23 -16.31
CA PRO A 151 10.08 8.74 -15.29
C PRO A 151 9.36 7.93 -14.22
N GLU A 152 10.05 6.97 -13.62
CA GLU A 152 9.49 6.09 -12.56
C GLU A 152 8.91 6.88 -11.39
N SER A 153 9.50 8.04 -11.07
CA SER A 153 9.03 8.92 -10.01
C SER A 153 7.59 9.39 -10.18
N TYR A 154 7.05 9.37 -11.40
CA TYR A 154 5.63 9.60 -11.63
C TYR A 154 4.76 8.64 -10.83
N TYR A 155 5.18 7.37 -10.69
CA TYR A 155 4.38 6.30 -10.10
C TYR A 155 4.60 6.11 -8.59
N TYR A 156 5.44 6.94 -7.96
CA TYR A 156 5.74 6.81 -6.54
C TYR A 156 4.55 7.18 -5.67
N LEU A 157 4.35 6.40 -4.61
CA LEU A 157 3.19 6.44 -3.74
C LEU A 157 3.50 7.18 -2.44
N LYS A 158 2.50 7.87 -1.90
CA LYS A 158 2.44 8.28 -0.50
C LYS A 158 1.06 7.98 0.07
N LEU A 159 1.00 7.75 1.37
CA LEU A 159 -0.26 7.56 2.08
C LEU A 159 -0.87 8.91 2.42
N VAL A 160 -2.16 9.10 2.11
CA VAL A 160 -2.89 10.35 2.36
C VAL A 160 -4.32 10.07 2.82
N ASN A 161 -4.99 11.11 3.33
CA ASN A 161 -6.41 11.06 3.59
C ASN A 161 -7.21 11.02 2.28
N PRO A 162 -8.35 10.31 2.24
CA PRO A 162 -9.16 10.20 1.04
C PRO A 162 -9.75 11.53 0.58
N THR A 163 -9.66 11.76 -0.72
CA THR A 163 -10.40 12.81 -1.42
C THR A 163 -10.92 12.26 -2.74
N GLN A 164 -11.83 12.95 -3.43
CA GLN A 164 -12.18 12.52 -4.78
C GLN A 164 -11.03 12.82 -5.78
N TRP A 165 -10.40 13.99 -5.66
CA TRP A 165 -9.58 14.55 -6.75
C TRP A 165 -8.10 14.72 -6.44
N ASP A 166 -7.70 14.91 -5.18
CA ASP A 166 -6.31 15.24 -4.86
C ASP A 166 -5.42 14.01 -4.89
N ASN A 167 -4.12 14.22 -5.15
CA ASN A 167 -3.08 13.18 -5.18
C ASN A 167 -3.35 12.03 -6.16
N LYS A 168 -4.00 12.33 -7.28
CA LYS A 168 -4.35 11.40 -8.36
C LYS A 168 -3.26 11.26 -9.42
N TRP A 169 -3.33 10.17 -10.17
CA TRP A 169 -2.66 10.00 -11.46
C TRP A 169 -3.67 10.02 -12.61
N LYS A 170 -3.19 9.98 -13.84
CA LYS A 170 -3.98 9.70 -15.04
C LYS A 170 -3.50 8.38 -15.66
N LEU A 171 -4.40 7.52 -16.11
CA LEU A 171 -4.02 6.32 -16.87
C LEU A 171 -3.40 6.73 -18.22
N MET A 172 -2.48 5.92 -18.77
CA MET A 172 -2.04 6.15 -20.15
C MET A 172 -3.22 5.95 -21.10
N GLY A 173 -3.30 6.75 -22.17
CA GLY A 173 -4.48 6.86 -23.01
C GLY A 173 -4.86 5.55 -23.73
N ASP A 174 -3.87 4.68 -23.93
CA ASP A 174 -4.01 3.39 -24.58
C ASP A 174 -4.55 2.27 -23.66
N PHE A 175 -4.92 2.61 -22.41
CA PHE A 175 -5.62 1.72 -21.48
C PHE A 175 -7.15 1.88 -21.51
N ASP A 176 -7.70 2.85 -22.24
CA ASP A 176 -9.15 3.07 -22.29
C ASP A 176 -9.88 1.86 -22.88
N GLY A 177 -10.63 1.14 -22.04
CA GLY A 177 -11.34 -0.08 -22.45
C GLY A 177 -10.43 -1.29 -22.72
N VAL A 178 -9.14 -1.20 -22.38
CA VAL A 178 -8.16 -2.28 -22.57
C VAL A 178 -7.91 -2.99 -21.23
N ALA A 179 -7.89 -4.32 -21.27
CA ALA A 179 -7.57 -5.12 -20.08
C ALA A 179 -6.10 -4.93 -19.69
N ALA A 180 -5.85 -4.77 -18.40
CA ALA A 180 -4.53 -4.56 -17.83
C ALA A 180 -4.38 -5.19 -16.44
N ASP A 181 -3.13 -5.39 -16.05
CA ASP A 181 -2.72 -5.72 -14.70
C ASP A 181 -2.37 -4.44 -13.95
N TYR A 182 -2.86 -4.32 -12.71
CA TYR A 182 -2.65 -3.18 -11.82
C TYR A 182 -1.94 -3.69 -10.57
N THR A 183 -0.75 -3.16 -10.30
CA THR A 183 0.10 -3.67 -9.21
C THR A 183 0.62 -2.54 -8.33
N ILE A 184 0.52 -2.71 -7.00
CA ILE A 184 1.13 -1.85 -6.00
C ILE A 184 2.30 -2.61 -5.36
N TYR A 185 3.44 -1.93 -5.21
CA TYR A 185 4.65 -2.47 -4.59
C TYR A 185 4.98 -1.68 -3.32
N LEU A 186 4.76 -2.31 -2.16
CA LEU A 186 5.09 -1.78 -0.83
C LEU A 186 6.32 -2.48 -0.23
N GLN A 187 7.36 -2.63 -1.05
CA GLN A 187 8.61 -3.33 -0.73
C GLN A 187 9.66 -2.41 -0.11
N ALA A 188 10.59 -2.99 0.66
CA ALA A 188 11.53 -2.21 1.48
C ALA A 188 12.62 -1.48 0.68
N ASP A 189 13.14 -2.14 -0.36
CA ASP A 189 14.40 -1.76 -1.01
C ASP A 189 14.24 -0.68 -2.09
N THR A 190 12.99 -0.37 -2.45
CA THR A 190 12.64 0.62 -3.48
C THR A 190 11.64 1.64 -2.93
N PRO A 191 11.50 2.82 -3.57
CA PRO A 191 10.36 3.69 -3.31
C PRO A 191 9.05 2.90 -3.50
N TYR A 192 8.07 3.14 -2.64
CA TYR A 192 6.73 2.60 -2.87
C TYR A 192 6.21 3.12 -4.19
N THR A 193 5.76 2.21 -5.03
CA THR A 193 5.42 2.51 -6.42
C THR A 193 4.30 1.61 -6.90
N HIS A 194 3.78 1.89 -8.09
CA HIS A 194 2.80 1.03 -8.75
C HIS A 194 3.11 0.91 -10.24
N SER A 195 2.50 -0.07 -10.89
CA SER A 195 2.58 -0.27 -12.33
C SER A 195 1.22 -0.65 -12.90
N ILE A 196 1.04 -0.32 -14.18
CA ILE A 196 -0.12 -0.72 -14.98
C ILE A 196 0.41 -1.21 -16.32
N SER A 197 0.13 -2.47 -16.67
CA SER A 197 0.68 -3.14 -17.85
C SER A 197 -0.36 -4.02 -18.52
N LYS A 198 -0.27 -4.17 -19.85
CA LYS A 198 -1.15 -5.05 -20.64
C LYS A 198 -0.72 -6.52 -20.53
#